data_AF-A0A8S3T2X9-F1
#
_entry.id   AF-A0A8S3T2X9-F1
#
_cell.length_a   1.000
_cell.length_b   1.000
_cell.length_c   1.000
_cell.angle_alpha   90.00
_cell.angle_beta   90.00
_cell.angle_gamma   90.00
#
_symmetry.space_group_name_H-M   'P 1'
#
loop_
_entity.id
_entity.type
_entity.pdbx_description
1 polymer ?
#
loop_
_entity_poly.entity_id
_entity_poly.type
_entity_poly.pdbx_seq_one_letter_code
_entity_poly.pdbx_strand_id
1 'polypeptide(L)'
;MRELKVKKTLFLEKMMGKTDGDWRKGCFAMIIGSIRTSIYQIEQCISELLNVNDQLIDAAAKTNKVSHLRKTGSTETNLSTQENYLCLNDGGDIDNPFLVKQRSDVWFEIRNKSKVTGSCIGKAIGLEGLKKQKEFLTLKSMPSQNSQEPNVDPQLQEMFDYGTKNEINAVATVVSGFLPAFHPQAVL
;
A
#
# COMPACT_ATOMS: atom_id res chain seq x y z
N MET A 1 -24.71 3.94 -1.00
CA MET A 1 -25.18 2.91 -0.04
C MET A 1 -25.00 3.33 1.42
N ARG A 2 -23.80 3.68 1.89
CA ARG A 2 -23.58 4.13 3.28
C ARG A 2 -24.38 5.38 3.66
N GLU A 3 -24.40 6.40 2.80
CA GLU A 3 -25.21 7.61 3.02
C GLU A 3 -26.73 7.31 3.05
N LEU A 4 -27.19 6.36 2.22
CA LEU A 4 -28.58 5.92 2.20
C LEU A 4 -28.97 5.20 3.50
N LYS A 5 -28.07 4.36 4.04
CA LYS A 5 -28.22 3.75 5.37
C LYS A 5 -28.38 4.84 6.44
N VAL A 6 -27.47 5.81 6.48
CA VAL A 6 -27.52 6.92 7.46
C VAL A 6 -28.84 7.70 7.37
N LYS A 7 -29.28 8.08 6.16
CA LYS A 7 -30.56 8.77 5.97
C LYS A 7 -31.76 7.96 6.49
N LYS A 8 -31.79 6.64 6.22
CA LYS A 8 -32.87 5.77 6.70
C LYS A 8 -32.81 5.52 8.21
N THR A 9 -31.62 5.42 8.80
CA THR A 9 -31.45 5.30 10.26
C THR A 9 -31.93 6.56 10.97
N LEU A 10 -31.54 7.75 10.49
CA LEU A 10 -32.02 9.03 11.04
C LEU A 10 -33.55 9.17 10.93
N PHE A 11 -34.12 8.73 9.81
CA PHE A 11 -35.56 8.72 9.63
C PHE A 11 -36.27 7.72 10.57
N LEU A 12 -35.70 6.53 10.75
CA LEU A 12 -36.18 5.53 11.69
C LEU A 12 -36.19 6.08 13.14
N GLU A 13 -35.10 6.71 13.56
CA GLU A 13 -34.98 7.35 14.88
C GLU A 13 -36.04 8.42 15.09
N LYS A 14 -36.26 9.28 14.09
CA LYS A 14 -37.31 10.31 14.14
C LYS A 14 -38.73 9.73 14.24
N MET A 15 -38.99 8.59 13.60
CA MET A 15 -40.27 7.91 13.67
C MET A 15 -40.46 7.18 15.00
N MET A 16 -39.41 6.57 15.53
CA MET A 16 -39.42 5.94 16.86
C MET A 16 -39.57 6.96 17.99
N GLY A 17 -39.01 8.17 17.85
CA GLY A 17 -39.20 9.27 18.80
C GLY A 17 -40.61 9.86 18.82
N LYS A 18 -41.48 9.47 17.86
CA LYS A 18 -42.89 9.87 17.79
C LYS A 18 -43.85 8.79 18.27
N THR A 19 -43.34 7.64 18.72
CA THR A 19 -44.15 6.55 19.25
C THR A 19 -44.00 6.47 20.75
N ASP A 20 -45.12 6.56 21.48
CA ASP A 20 -45.16 6.28 22.92
C ASP A 20 -45.37 4.78 23.15
N GLY A 21 -44.36 4.10 23.70
CA GLY A 21 -44.40 2.67 24.02
C GLY A 21 -44.03 1.73 22.86
N ASP A 22 -44.67 0.55 22.78
CA ASP A 22 -44.35 -0.46 21.77
C ASP A 22 -44.80 -0.02 20.37
N TRP A 23 -43.82 0.41 19.57
CA TRP A 23 -44.03 0.89 18.20
C TRP A 23 -44.77 -0.10 17.30
N ARG A 24 -44.73 -1.41 17.60
CA ARG A 24 -45.41 -2.45 16.82
C ARG A 24 -46.94 -2.33 16.88
N LYS A 25 -47.47 -1.71 17.93
CA LYS A 25 -48.91 -1.49 18.14
C LYS A 25 -49.37 -0.08 17.75
N GLY A 26 -48.44 0.79 17.37
CA GLY A 26 -48.72 2.17 17.01
C GLY A 26 -49.14 2.36 15.54
N CYS A 27 -49.68 3.53 15.22
CA CYS A 27 -50.08 3.91 13.86
C CYS A 27 -48.93 3.91 12.84
N PHE A 28 -47.67 4.00 13.31
CA PHE A 28 -46.48 3.99 12.49
C PHE A 28 -45.85 2.60 12.32
N ALA A 29 -46.44 1.52 12.85
CA ALA A 29 -45.86 0.18 12.85
C ALA A 29 -45.44 -0.31 11.46
N MET A 30 -46.30 -0.12 10.44
CA MET A 30 -46.01 -0.52 9.06
C MET A 30 -44.85 0.24 8.44
N ILE A 31 -44.79 1.57 8.69
CA ILE A 31 -43.72 2.43 8.19
C ILE A 31 -42.39 2.06 8.84
N ILE A 32 -42.38 1.90 10.17
CA ILE A 32 -41.20 1.52 10.94
C ILE A 32 -40.70 0.13 10.50
N GLY A 33 -41.60 -0.84 10.33
CA GLY A 33 -41.27 -2.17 9.83
C GLY A 33 -40.62 -2.13 8.44
N SER A 34 -41.20 -1.37 7.51
CA SER A 34 -40.66 -1.21 6.15
C SER A 34 -39.26 -0.57 6.15
N ILE A 35 -39.04 0.47 6.96
CA ILE A 35 -37.72 1.13 7.07
C ILE A 35 -36.68 0.17 7.65
N ARG A 36 -37.03 -0.58 8.71
CA ARG A 36 -36.12 -1.57 9.32
C ARG A 36 -35.72 -2.66 8.33
N THR A 37 -36.67 -3.22 7.59
CA THR A 37 -36.39 -4.20 6.53
C THR A 37 -35.50 -3.60 5.45
N SER A 38 -35.73 -2.35 5.07
CA SER A 38 -34.91 -1.67 4.08
C SER A 38 -33.48 -1.41 4.56
N ILE A 39 -33.29 -1.06 5.83
CA ILE A 39 -31.94 -0.94 6.43
C ILE A 39 -31.23 -2.29 6.40
N TYR A 40 -31.92 -3.36 6.80
CA TYR A 40 -31.37 -4.72 6.77
C TYR A 40 -30.93 -5.14 5.35
N GLN A 41 -31.76 -4.88 4.33
CA GLN A 41 -31.41 -5.15 2.93
C GLN A 41 -30.19 -4.34 2.46
N ILE A 42 -30.09 -3.08 2.87
CA ILE A 42 -28.93 -2.23 2.54
C ILE A 42 -27.66 -2.77 3.21
N GLU A 43 -27.74 -3.19 4.47
CA GLU A 43 -26.61 -3.79 5.18
C GLU A 43 -26.15 -5.08 4.52
N GLN A 44 -27.09 -5.96 4.16
CA GLN A 44 -26.79 -7.20 3.45
C GLN A 44 -26.10 -6.93 2.11
N CYS A 45 -26.62 -5.98 1.32
CA CYS A 45 -26.02 -5.61 0.04
C CYS A 45 -24.62 -5.01 0.21
N ILE A 46 -24.38 -4.19 1.24
CA ILE A 46 -23.03 -3.68 1.54
C ILE A 46 -22.07 -4.83 1.85
N SER A 47 -22.49 -5.80 2.67
CA SER A 47 -21.67 -6.97 3.01
C SER A 47 -21.34 -7.82 1.79
N GLU A 48 -22.31 -8.04 0.90
CA GLU A 48 -22.11 -8.77 -0.35
C GLU A 48 -21.12 -8.05 -1.28
N LEU A 49 -21.24 -6.73 -1.44
CA LEU A 49 -20.31 -5.92 -2.24
C LEU A 49 -18.89 -5.97 -1.69
N LEU A 50 -18.72 -5.91 -0.36
CA LEU A 50 -17.41 -6.02 0.28
C LEU A 50 -16.80 -7.41 0.05
N ASN A 51 -17.60 -8.46 0.15
CA ASN A 51 -17.15 -9.82 -0.12
C ASN A 51 -16.72 -10.03 -1.59
N VAL A 52 -17.46 -9.47 -2.55
CA VAL A 52 -17.06 -9.49 -3.97
C VAL A 52 -15.74 -8.75 -4.18
N ASN A 53 -15.57 -7.60 -3.53
CA ASN A 53 -14.33 -6.85 -3.61
C ASN A 53 -13.12 -7.65 -3.07
N ASP A 54 -13.30 -8.35 -1.95
CA ASP A 54 -12.26 -9.24 -1.42
C ASP A 54 -11.89 -10.38 -2.38
N GLN A 55 -12.88 -10.99 -3.05
CA GLN A 55 -12.64 -12.02 -4.05
C GLN A 55 -11.85 -11.49 -5.26
N LEU A 56 -12.17 -10.26 -5.72
CA LEU A 56 -11.44 -9.62 -6.81
C LEU A 56 -9.99 -9.31 -6.43
N ILE A 57 -9.77 -8.80 -5.23
CA ILE A 57 -8.42 -8.51 -4.72
C ILE A 57 -7.60 -9.80 -4.57
N ASP A 58 -8.20 -10.88 -4.04
CA ASP A 58 -7.55 -12.18 -3.91
C ASP A 58 -7.20 -12.78 -5.30
N ALA A 59 -8.12 -12.71 -6.26
CA ALA A 59 -7.86 -13.12 -7.63
C ALA A 59 -6.71 -12.32 -8.27
N ALA A 60 -6.69 -10.99 -8.10
CA ALA A 60 -5.62 -10.14 -8.58
C ALA A 60 -4.28 -10.49 -7.92
N ALA A 61 -4.27 -10.75 -6.60
CA ALA A 61 -3.07 -11.15 -5.87
C ALA A 61 -2.53 -12.50 -6.35
N LYS A 62 -3.41 -13.48 -6.62
CA LYS A 62 -3.05 -14.78 -7.20
C LYS A 62 -2.46 -14.65 -8.61
N THR A 63 -3.09 -13.86 -9.48
CA THR A 63 -2.59 -13.62 -10.85
C THR A 63 -1.22 -12.96 -10.83
N ASN A 64 -0.99 -12.03 -9.91
CA ASN A 64 0.29 -11.34 -9.75
C ASN A 64 1.32 -12.10 -8.89
N LYS A 65 1.00 -13.34 -8.44
CA LYS A 65 1.87 -14.16 -7.58
C LYS A 65 2.28 -13.48 -6.27
N VAL A 66 1.40 -12.65 -5.71
CA VAL A 66 1.59 -11.91 -4.44
C VAL A 66 0.54 -12.27 -3.39
N SER A 67 -0.02 -13.48 -3.46
CA SER A 67 -1.04 -13.95 -2.52
C SER A 67 -0.57 -13.96 -1.06
N HIS A 68 0.74 -14.04 -0.80
CA HIS A 68 1.31 -13.94 0.55
C HIS A 68 1.08 -12.58 1.23
N LEU A 69 0.83 -11.53 0.45
CA LEU A 69 0.52 -10.19 0.98
C LEU A 69 -0.94 -10.07 1.44
N ARG A 70 -1.82 -11.03 1.12
CA ARG A 70 -3.24 -10.99 1.49
C ARG A 70 -3.65 -12.20 2.33
N LYS A 71 -4.31 -11.97 3.47
CA LYS A 71 -4.97 -13.04 4.23
C LYS A 71 -6.30 -13.40 3.60
N THR A 72 -6.46 -14.65 3.16
CA THR A 72 -7.73 -15.17 2.63
C THR A 72 -8.83 -15.09 3.70
N GLY A 73 -9.97 -14.50 3.35
CA GLY A 73 -11.12 -14.35 4.26
C GLY A 73 -11.00 -13.21 5.28
N SER A 74 -10.01 -12.32 5.16
CA SER A 74 -9.95 -11.09 5.94
C SER A 74 -10.94 -10.06 5.38
N THR A 75 -11.78 -9.47 6.23
CA THR A 75 -12.68 -8.36 5.88
C THR A 75 -11.94 -7.02 5.75
N GLU A 76 -10.64 -7.00 6.04
CA GLU A 76 -9.85 -5.78 6.01
C GLU A 76 -9.37 -5.46 4.60
N THR A 77 -9.93 -4.39 4.03
CA THR A 77 -9.58 -3.94 2.67
C THR A 77 -8.24 -3.21 2.63
N ASN A 78 -7.80 -2.64 3.75
CA ASN A 78 -6.51 -1.97 3.84
C ASN A 78 -5.40 -3.03 3.96
N LEU A 79 -4.35 -2.91 3.17
CA LEU A 79 -3.21 -3.82 3.24
C LEU A 79 -2.43 -3.62 4.55
N SER A 80 -2.32 -2.38 5.04
CA SER A 80 -1.48 -2.04 6.19
C SER A 80 -2.00 -2.55 7.53
N THR A 81 -3.29 -2.92 7.61
CA THR A 81 -3.92 -3.41 8.84
C THR A 81 -3.85 -4.93 8.97
N GLN A 82 -3.49 -5.63 7.89
CA GLN A 82 -3.53 -7.09 7.87
C GLN A 82 -2.40 -7.70 8.70
N GLU A 83 -2.70 -8.77 9.41
CA GLU A 83 -1.73 -9.50 10.25
C GLU A 83 -0.50 -10.00 9.47
N ASN A 84 -0.67 -10.32 8.18
CA ASN A 84 0.40 -10.81 7.30
C ASN A 84 1.12 -9.67 6.55
N TYR A 85 0.79 -8.42 6.83
CA TYR A 85 1.49 -7.27 6.26
C TYR A 85 2.83 -7.07 6.98
N LEU A 86 3.91 -7.42 6.29
CA LEU A 86 5.27 -7.17 6.77
C LEU A 86 5.72 -5.78 6.33
N CYS A 87 5.79 -4.84 7.27
CA CYS A 87 6.49 -3.58 7.09
C CYS A 87 7.91 -3.68 7.67
N LEU A 88 8.85 -2.91 7.10
CA LEU A 88 10.16 -2.73 7.70
C LEU A 88 10.04 -1.63 8.76
N ASN A 89 10.51 -1.89 9.98
CA ASN A 89 10.55 -0.86 11.03
C ASN A 89 11.29 0.38 10.52
N ASP A 90 10.69 1.56 10.71
CA ASP A 90 11.31 2.84 10.39
C ASP A 90 12.66 2.96 11.10
N GLY A 91 13.72 2.97 10.31
CA GLY A 91 15.09 2.97 10.80
C GLY A 91 15.52 4.38 11.19
N GLY A 92 15.17 4.83 12.39
CA GLY A 92 15.77 5.98 13.09
C GLY A 92 15.59 7.36 12.43
N ASP A 93 15.71 8.42 13.24
CA ASP A 93 15.76 9.80 12.75
C ASP A 93 16.96 10.00 11.83
N ILE A 94 16.70 10.16 10.53
CA ILE A 94 17.69 10.57 9.54
C ILE A 94 17.44 12.04 9.26
N ASP A 95 18.44 12.89 9.55
CA ASP A 95 18.45 14.30 9.16
C ASP A 95 18.15 14.45 7.66
N ASN A 96 17.08 15.19 7.38
CA ASN A 96 16.52 15.58 6.09
C ASN A 96 17.11 14.86 4.84
N PRO A 97 16.67 13.62 4.53
CA PRO A 97 17.24 12.78 3.47
C PRO A 97 17.07 13.34 2.04
N PHE A 98 16.28 14.41 1.89
CA PHE A 98 15.99 15.05 0.60
C PHE A 98 17.18 15.83 0.01
N LEU A 99 18.26 16.05 0.78
CA LEU A 99 19.42 16.84 0.33
C LEU A 99 20.72 16.03 0.20
N VAL A 100 20.66 14.70 0.29
CA VAL A 100 21.87 13.87 0.25
C VAL A 100 22.24 13.55 -1.20
N LYS A 101 23.39 14.04 -1.64
CA LYS A 101 23.96 13.73 -2.96
C LYS A 101 24.20 12.23 -3.10
N GLN A 102 23.73 11.63 -4.19
CA GLN A 102 23.99 10.22 -4.50
C GLN A 102 25.50 9.93 -4.57
N ARG A 103 25.93 8.78 -4.03
CA ARG A 103 27.35 8.34 -3.92
C ARG A 103 28.22 9.17 -2.97
N SER A 104 27.66 10.06 -2.17
CA SER A 104 28.39 10.67 -1.04
C SER A 104 28.59 9.66 0.09
N ASP A 105 29.54 9.90 0.98
CA ASP A 105 29.78 9.03 2.15
C ASP A 105 28.51 8.93 3.02
N VAL A 106 27.82 10.06 3.23
CA VAL A 106 26.54 10.12 3.93
C VAL A 106 25.47 9.26 3.25
N TRP A 107 25.44 9.22 1.91
CA TRP A 107 24.55 8.35 1.15
C TRP A 107 24.84 6.86 1.41
N PHE A 108 26.12 6.47 1.47
CA PHE A 108 26.50 5.10 1.82
C PHE A 108 26.14 4.76 3.26
N GLU A 109 26.38 5.66 4.21
CA GLU A 109 26.01 5.47 5.62
C GLU A 109 24.50 5.25 5.80
N ILE A 110 23.67 6.09 5.18
CA ILE A 110 22.21 5.95 5.21
C ILE A 110 21.79 4.59 4.63
N ARG A 111 22.37 4.19 3.51
CA ARG A 111 22.06 2.91 2.85
C ARG A 111 22.54 1.69 3.63
N ASN A 112 23.63 1.82 4.39
CA ASN A 112 24.12 0.78 5.28
C ASN A 112 23.21 0.61 6.51
N LYS A 113 22.67 1.70 7.04
CA LYS A 113 21.65 1.68 8.11
C LYS A 113 20.31 1.13 7.62
N SER A 114 20.02 1.30 6.34
CA SER A 114 18.77 0.85 5.71
C SER A 114 18.79 -0.66 5.41
N LYS A 115 17.85 -1.40 5.99
CA LYS A 115 17.68 -2.84 5.70
C LYS A 115 17.31 -3.10 4.23
N VAL A 116 16.53 -2.19 3.64
CA VAL A 116 16.05 -2.26 2.25
C VAL A 116 16.20 -0.90 1.59
N THR A 117 16.58 -0.92 0.31
CA THR A 117 16.74 0.25 -0.56
C THR A 117 15.86 0.08 -1.78
N GLY A 118 15.57 1.16 -2.50
CA GLY A 118 14.69 1.12 -3.69
C GLY A 118 15.11 0.07 -4.73
N SER A 119 16.41 -0.12 -4.95
CA SER A 119 16.91 -1.12 -5.91
C SER A 119 16.73 -2.57 -5.46
N CYS A 120 16.47 -2.83 -4.17
CA CYS A 120 16.24 -4.18 -3.65
C CYS A 120 14.83 -4.41 -3.09
N ILE A 121 13.90 -3.45 -3.29
CA ILE A 121 12.53 -3.58 -2.80
C ILE A 121 11.81 -4.79 -3.41
N GLY A 122 12.01 -5.06 -4.71
CA GLY A 122 11.41 -6.22 -5.38
C GLY A 122 11.82 -7.54 -4.75
N LYS A 123 13.09 -7.66 -4.31
CA LYS A 123 13.58 -8.81 -3.55
C LYS A 123 12.96 -8.86 -2.16
N ALA A 124 12.89 -7.71 -1.48
CA ALA A 124 12.37 -7.61 -0.12
C ALA A 124 10.88 -7.97 0.00
N ILE A 125 10.06 -7.63 -1.00
CA ILE A 125 8.62 -7.94 -1.01
C ILE A 125 8.29 -9.30 -1.66
N GLY A 126 9.31 -9.99 -2.18
CA GLY A 126 9.18 -11.34 -2.72
C GLY A 126 8.76 -11.43 -4.19
N LEU A 127 8.91 -10.37 -4.99
CA LEU A 127 8.63 -10.44 -6.44
C LEU A 127 9.56 -11.41 -7.18
N GLU A 128 10.75 -11.68 -6.64
CA GLU A 128 11.65 -12.70 -7.17
C GLU A 128 11.42 -14.11 -6.57
N GLY A 129 10.40 -14.27 -5.71
CA GLY A 129 10.06 -15.51 -5.03
C GLY A 129 10.50 -15.58 -3.56
N LEU A 130 9.77 -16.36 -2.77
CA LEU A 130 9.91 -16.44 -1.30
C LEU A 130 11.28 -16.94 -0.85
N LYS A 131 11.90 -17.85 -1.61
CA LYS A 131 13.25 -18.37 -1.30
C LYS A 131 14.27 -17.23 -1.30
N LYS A 132 14.28 -16.43 -2.36
CA LYS A 132 15.17 -15.28 -2.51
C LYS A 132 14.88 -14.17 -1.51
N GLN A 133 13.61 -13.95 -1.19
CA GLN A 133 13.21 -13.01 -0.15
C GLN A 133 13.79 -13.42 1.22
N LYS A 134 13.67 -14.70 1.58
CA LYS A 134 14.20 -15.24 2.84
C LYS A 134 15.72 -15.16 2.89
N GLU A 135 16.41 -15.51 1.81
CA GLU A 135 17.87 -15.35 1.68
C GLU A 135 18.29 -13.88 1.84
N PHE A 136 17.62 -12.96 1.14
CA PHE A 136 17.89 -11.52 1.22
C PHE A 136 17.69 -10.96 2.63
N LEU A 137 16.57 -11.27 3.29
CA LEU A 137 16.28 -10.81 4.64
C LEU A 137 17.24 -11.42 5.67
N THR A 138 17.66 -12.67 5.48
CA THR A 138 18.64 -13.34 6.35
C THR A 138 20.00 -12.63 6.24
N LEU A 139 20.47 -12.39 5.00
CA LEU A 139 21.73 -11.66 4.74
C LEU A 139 21.70 -10.25 5.30
N LYS A 140 20.56 -9.55 5.23
CA LYS A 140 20.40 -8.19 5.76
C LYS A 140 20.16 -8.11 7.26
N SER A 141 19.82 -9.22 7.92
CA SER A 141 19.57 -9.29 9.37
C SER A 141 20.79 -9.78 10.17
N MET A 142 21.79 -10.37 9.51
CA MET A 142 23.03 -10.74 10.18
C MET A 142 23.91 -9.50 10.39
N PRO A 143 24.43 -9.27 11.61
CA PRO A 143 25.37 -8.18 11.86
C PRO A 143 26.62 -8.36 10.99
N SER A 144 27.02 -7.26 10.36
CA SER A 144 28.13 -7.06 9.42
C SER A 144 29.50 -7.49 9.98
N GLN A 145 29.72 -8.79 10.22
CA GLN A 145 31.03 -9.32 10.56
C GLN A 145 31.70 -10.10 9.42
N ASN A 146 30.98 -10.44 8.34
CA ASN A 146 31.51 -11.21 7.21
C ASN A 146 30.95 -10.76 5.85
N SER A 147 30.61 -9.48 5.68
CA SER A 147 30.35 -8.95 4.34
C SER A 147 31.67 -8.84 3.60
N GLN A 148 32.10 -9.95 2.97
CA GLN A 148 32.98 -9.85 1.80
C GLN A 148 32.35 -8.81 0.88
N GLU A 149 33.11 -7.79 0.50
CA GLU A 149 32.70 -6.89 -0.57
C GLU A 149 32.26 -7.78 -1.73
N PRO A 150 31.01 -7.64 -2.21
CA PRO A 150 30.58 -8.44 -3.34
C PRO A 150 31.53 -8.14 -4.48
N ASN A 151 32.22 -9.17 -4.97
CA ASN A 151 33.09 -9.05 -6.14
C ASN A 151 32.18 -8.65 -7.31
N VAL A 152 32.15 -7.34 -7.60
CA VAL A 152 31.29 -6.78 -8.63
C VAL A 152 31.86 -7.26 -9.96
N ASP A 153 31.01 -7.92 -10.75
CA ASP A 153 31.36 -8.33 -12.10
C ASP A 153 31.93 -7.11 -12.87
N PRO A 154 33.12 -7.20 -13.49
CA PRO A 154 33.71 -6.10 -14.25
C PRO A 154 32.74 -5.47 -15.27
N GLN A 155 31.88 -6.28 -15.89
CA GLN A 155 30.86 -5.77 -16.82
C GLN A 155 29.83 -4.88 -16.11
N LEU A 156 29.42 -5.28 -14.91
CA LEU A 156 28.47 -4.52 -14.11
C LEU A 156 29.10 -3.22 -13.59
N GLN A 157 30.39 -3.25 -13.25
CA GLN A 157 31.14 -2.06 -12.87
C GLN A 157 31.20 -1.05 -14.02
N GLU A 158 31.48 -1.50 -15.25
CA GLU A 158 31.48 -0.65 -16.45
C GLU A 158 30.10 0.00 -16.68
N MET A 159 29.01 -0.76 -16.48
CA MET A 159 27.65 -0.22 -16.57
C MET A 159 27.38 0.84 -15.50
N PHE A 160 27.86 0.64 -14.28
CA PHE A 160 27.74 1.65 -13.22
C PHE A 160 28.51 2.92 -13.58
N ASP A 161 29.74 2.79 -14.05
CA ASP A 161 30.59 3.93 -14.43
C ASP A 161 29.97 4.72 -15.59
N TYR A 162 29.48 4.01 -16.62
CA TYR A 162 28.75 4.62 -17.73
C TYR A 162 27.50 5.37 -17.25
N GLY A 163 26.70 4.75 -16.38
CA GLY A 163 25.50 5.37 -15.81
C GLY A 163 25.84 6.65 -15.03
N THR A 164 26.92 6.62 -14.24
CA THR A 164 27.43 7.77 -13.49
C THR A 164 27.77 8.95 -14.38
N LYS A 165 28.52 8.68 -15.45
CA LYS A 165 29.01 9.72 -16.34
C LYS A 165 27.88 10.38 -17.12
N ASN A 166 26.83 9.62 -17.45
CA ASN A 166 25.74 10.06 -18.30
C ASN A 166 24.45 10.42 -17.55
N GLU A 167 24.43 10.29 -16.23
CA GLU A 167 23.26 10.61 -15.39
C GLU A 167 22.78 12.04 -15.63
N ILE A 168 23.71 13.00 -15.70
CA ILE A 168 23.38 14.41 -15.98
C ILE A 168 22.77 14.62 -17.37
N ASN A 169 23.22 13.85 -18.37
CA ASN A 169 22.69 13.92 -19.74
C ASN A 169 21.26 13.35 -19.78
N ALA A 170 21.01 12.27 -19.03
CA ALA A 170 19.68 11.69 -18.90
C ALA A 170 18.72 12.66 -18.22
N VAL A 171 19.14 13.26 -17.10
CA VAL A 171 18.35 14.29 -16.39
C VAL A 171 18.07 15.49 -17.31
N ALA A 172 19.09 16.00 -18.00
CA ALA A 172 18.94 17.10 -18.95
C ALA A 172 17.91 16.77 -20.03
N THR A 173 17.98 15.57 -20.62
CA THR A 173 17.03 15.11 -21.65
C THR A 173 15.60 15.04 -21.11
N VAL A 174 15.43 14.54 -19.88
CA VAL A 174 14.11 14.50 -19.23
C VAL A 174 13.58 15.91 -18.99
N VAL A 175 14.39 16.81 -18.43
CA VAL A 175 13.95 18.18 -18.08
C VAL A 175 13.74 19.05 -19.32
N SER A 176 14.54 18.89 -20.37
CA SER A 176 14.48 19.74 -21.58
C SER A 176 13.57 19.19 -22.67
N GLY A 177 13.40 17.86 -22.76
CA GLY A 177 12.65 17.22 -23.82
C GLY A 177 11.29 16.69 -23.34
N PHE A 178 11.30 15.87 -22.30
CA PHE A 178 10.09 15.18 -21.84
C PHE A 178 9.22 16.06 -20.95
N LEU A 179 9.80 16.69 -19.93
CA LEU A 179 9.06 17.46 -18.93
C LEU A 179 8.25 18.62 -19.55
N PRO A 180 8.76 19.42 -20.50
CA PRO A 180 7.96 20.46 -21.13
C PRO A 180 6.87 19.89 -22.04
N ALA A 181 7.07 18.71 -22.64
CA ALA A 181 6.08 18.06 -23.49
C ALA A 181 4.89 17.53 -22.67
N PHE A 182 5.13 17.01 -21.47
CA PHE A 182 4.08 16.46 -20.60
C PHE A 182 3.53 17.48 -19.59
N HIS A 183 4.36 18.42 -19.15
CA HIS A 183 4.02 19.46 -18.17
C HIS A 183 4.64 20.81 -18.58
N PRO A 184 4.06 21.51 -19.57
CA PRO A 184 4.60 22.76 -20.11
C PRO A 184 4.77 23.87 -19.06
N GLN A 185 3.95 23.86 -18.00
CA GLN A 185 3.97 24.86 -16.93
C GLN A 185 5.06 24.62 -15.88
N ALA A 186 5.75 23.47 -15.90
CA ALA A 186 6.82 23.16 -14.97
C ALA A 186 8.19 23.75 -15.40
N VAL A 187 8.25 24.35 -16.60
CA VAL A 187 9.48 24.85 -17.24
C VAL A 187 9.40 26.37 -17.51
N LEU A 188 8.36 27.04 -16.98
CA LEU A 188 8.18 28.50 -17.00
C LEU A 188 8.42 29.11 -15.63
#